data_AF-A0A7C2GJC7-F1
#
_entry.id   AF-A0A7C2GJC7-F1
#
_cell.length_a   1.000
_cell.length_b   1.000
_cell.length_c   1.000
_cell.angle_alpha   90.00
_cell.angle_beta   90.00
_cell.angle_gamma   90.00
#
_symmetry.space_group_name_H-M   'P 1'
#
loop_
_entity.id
_entity.type
_entity.pdbx_description
1 polymer ?
#
loop_
_entity_poly.entity_id
_entity_poly.type
_entity_poly.pdbx_seq_one_letter_code
_entity_poly.pdbx_strand_id
1 'polypeptide(L)'
;LLRPGGILVFVVPTTWLVLEDFSLLRAFLAREGRTEVYYLGEVFPRRKVSAVVLRFRKGGRGLALWDTKREAGGFTPTLWEEYPDWRGEMIRFETEETRRLEASGIPLGELFHIRFAARSPEFKGHPAVQRETGPGLVPVLTGKNLRSGWIDYEKNHSGLWMPKERARELRDFYATPHLVVGHTKGTRVVAAWDERAYPWREEFHLLPKEGVKLDPLSLVKWLNSEEIQGHVRTLYREFVPHLTLRMLERLPVRREHGFQTSPKSA
;
A
#
# COMPACT_ATOMS: atom_id res chain seq x y z
N LEU A 1 -29.90 15.48 4.29
CA LEU A 1 -29.91 16.31 5.51
C LEU A 1 -29.39 17.71 5.29
N LEU A 2 -28.28 17.91 4.54
CA LEU A 2 -27.85 19.27 4.17
C LEU A 2 -28.81 19.91 3.15
N ARG A 3 -29.21 21.15 3.44
CA ARG A 3 -29.82 22.08 2.46
C ARG A 3 -28.76 22.50 1.43
N PRO A 4 -29.14 22.97 0.22
CA PRO A 4 -28.19 23.56 -0.73
C PRO A 4 -27.34 24.66 -0.07
N GLY A 5 -26.02 24.67 -0.34
CA GLY A 5 -25.06 25.59 0.29
C GLY A 5 -24.72 25.27 1.75
N GLY A 6 -25.41 24.31 2.38
CA GLY A 6 -25.16 23.90 3.75
C GLY A 6 -23.77 23.26 3.93
N ILE A 7 -23.22 23.43 5.13
CA ILE A 7 -21.86 22.99 5.47
C ILE A 7 -21.92 21.85 6.50
N LEU A 8 -21.10 20.83 6.27
CA LEU A 8 -20.77 19.76 7.20
C LEU A 8 -19.31 19.92 7.64
N VAL A 9 -19.04 19.82 8.93
CA VAL A 9 -17.68 19.79 9.49
C VAL A 9 -17.57 18.63 10.44
N PHE A 10 -16.84 17.59 10.06
CA PHE A 10 -16.60 16.40 10.88
C PHE A 10 -15.12 16.16 11.09
N VAL A 11 -14.77 15.58 12.25
CA VAL A 11 -13.48 14.91 12.43
C VAL A 11 -13.67 13.42 12.21
N VAL A 12 -12.91 12.87 11.26
CA VAL A 12 -13.00 11.46 10.86
C VAL A 12 -11.60 10.86 10.68
N PRO A 13 -11.45 9.52 10.72
CA PRO A 13 -10.21 8.87 10.36
C PRO A 13 -9.75 9.24 8.95
N THR A 14 -8.45 9.24 8.70
CA THR A 14 -7.81 9.51 7.39
C THR A 14 -7.98 8.38 6.37
N THR A 15 -8.48 7.21 6.79
CA THR A 15 -8.55 5.99 5.98
C THR A 15 -9.32 6.17 4.66
N TRP A 16 -10.38 6.99 4.65
CA TRP A 16 -11.21 7.23 3.47
C TRP A 16 -10.50 7.97 2.33
N LEU A 17 -9.36 8.61 2.62
CA LEU A 17 -8.56 9.30 1.61
C LEU A 17 -7.98 8.34 0.57
N VAL A 18 -7.68 7.09 0.96
CA VAL A 18 -6.89 6.15 0.14
C VAL A 18 -7.47 4.74 0.02
N LEU A 19 -8.34 4.30 0.93
CA LEU A 19 -8.89 2.95 0.87
C LEU A 19 -10.00 2.82 -0.18
N GLU A 20 -10.04 1.68 -0.87
CA GLU A 20 -11.02 1.38 -1.92
C GLU A 20 -12.46 1.28 -1.39
N ASP A 21 -12.63 0.83 -0.14
CA ASP A 21 -13.92 0.78 0.56
C ASP A 21 -14.63 2.14 0.58
N PHE A 22 -13.87 3.24 0.48
CA PHE A 22 -14.39 4.61 0.48
C PHE A 22 -14.35 5.28 -0.90
N SER A 23 -14.07 4.54 -1.97
CA SER A 23 -14.09 5.07 -3.36
C SER A 23 -15.44 5.72 -3.70
N LEU A 24 -16.56 5.06 -3.35
CA LEU A 24 -17.90 5.59 -3.56
C LEU A 24 -18.19 6.82 -2.69
N LEU A 25 -17.67 6.86 -1.45
CA LEU A 25 -17.78 8.05 -0.60
C LEU A 25 -17.03 9.23 -1.21
N ARG A 26 -15.80 9.02 -1.69
CA ARG A 26 -15.01 10.06 -2.36
C ARG A 26 -15.72 10.58 -3.62
N ALA A 27 -16.20 9.68 -4.47
CA ALA A 27 -16.94 10.05 -5.68
C ALA A 27 -18.24 10.80 -5.37
N PHE A 28 -18.96 10.39 -4.31
CA PHE A 28 -20.14 11.11 -3.82
C PHE A 28 -19.79 12.53 -3.39
N LEU A 29 -18.76 12.70 -2.54
CA LEU A 29 -18.34 14.03 -2.09
C LEU A 29 -17.95 14.93 -3.26
N ALA A 30 -17.18 14.40 -4.23
CA ALA A 30 -16.75 15.13 -5.42
C ALA A 30 -17.92 15.63 -6.29
N ARG A 31 -18.97 14.81 -6.44
CA ARG A 31 -20.15 15.15 -7.25
C ARG A 31 -21.09 16.12 -6.53
N GLU A 32 -21.26 15.97 -5.23
CA GLU A 32 -22.31 16.66 -4.48
C GLU A 32 -21.88 18.04 -3.96
N GLY A 33 -20.58 18.39 -4.00
CA GLY A 33 -20.13 19.70 -3.56
C GLY A 33 -18.63 19.93 -3.52
N ARG A 34 -18.25 20.99 -2.80
CA ARG A 34 -16.84 21.33 -2.53
C ARG A 34 -16.38 20.64 -1.26
N THR A 35 -15.23 19.98 -1.34
CA THR A 35 -14.60 19.29 -0.21
C THR A 35 -13.31 20.00 0.20
N GLU A 36 -13.08 20.12 1.50
CA GLU A 36 -11.84 20.57 2.08
C GLU A 36 -11.42 19.56 3.16
N VAL A 37 -10.15 19.17 3.13
CA VAL A 37 -9.57 18.18 4.04
C VAL A 37 -8.42 18.83 4.79
N TYR A 38 -8.48 18.83 6.12
CA TYR A 38 -7.41 19.35 6.98
C TYR A 38 -6.80 18.19 7.75
N TYR A 39 -5.54 17.85 7.43
CA TYR A 39 -4.84 16.77 8.12
C TYR A 39 -4.44 17.17 9.52
N LEU A 40 -4.79 16.33 10.50
CA LEU A 40 -4.46 16.54 11.91
C LEU A 40 -3.40 15.54 12.42
N GLY A 41 -3.39 14.32 11.89
CA GLY A 41 -2.57 13.22 12.41
C GLY A 41 -3.19 12.56 13.64
N GLU A 42 -2.36 11.92 14.48
CA GLU A 42 -2.80 11.25 15.70
C GLU A 42 -3.05 12.24 16.85
N VAL A 43 -4.20 12.92 16.82
CA VAL A 43 -4.53 13.97 17.80
C VAL A 43 -5.34 13.49 19.01
N PHE A 44 -5.83 12.25 18.98
CA PHE A 44 -6.67 11.69 20.05
C PHE A 44 -5.83 10.89 21.05
N PRO A 45 -5.68 11.35 22.31
CA PRO A 45 -4.89 10.63 23.31
C PRO A 45 -5.38 9.20 23.51
N ARG A 46 -4.45 8.25 23.56
CA ARG A 46 -4.72 6.81 23.77
C ARG A 46 -5.55 6.14 22.67
N ARG A 47 -5.76 6.80 21.53
CA ARG A 47 -6.41 6.22 20.35
C ARG A 47 -5.40 6.19 19.21
N LYS A 48 -5.14 5.00 18.66
CA LYS A 48 -4.27 4.80 17.50
C LYS A 48 -5.06 5.07 16.22
N VAL A 49 -5.29 6.34 15.93
CA VAL A 49 -6.04 6.78 14.74
C VAL A 49 -5.51 8.12 14.25
N SER A 50 -5.10 8.16 12.98
CA SER A 50 -4.78 9.40 12.29
C SER A 50 -6.06 10.03 11.75
N ALA A 51 -6.29 11.31 12.04
CA ALA A 51 -7.55 12.00 11.77
C ALA A 51 -7.39 13.19 10.81
N VAL A 52 -8.50 13.55 10.18
CA VAL A 52 -8.68 14.77 9.40
C VAL A 52 -9.96 15.48 9.82
N VAL A 53 -9.99 16.80 9.65
CA VAL A 53 -11.25 17.54 9.54
C VAL A 53 -11.71 17.47 8.08
N LEU A 54 -12.93 16.97 7.86
CA LEU A 54 -13.65 17.09 6.61
C LEU A 54 -14.59 18.29 6.71
N ARG A 55 -14.34 19.34 5.93
CA ARG A 55 -15.28 20.44 5.70
C ARG A 55 -15.88 20.28 4.31
N PHE A 56 -17.18 20.01 4.25
CA PHE A 56 -17.90 19.80 3.01
C PHE A 56 -19.00 20.85 2.87
N ARG A 57 -19.08 21.49 1.71
CA ARG A 57 -20.18 22.40 1.35
C ARG A 57 -20.99 21.77 0.24
N LYS A 58 -22.29 21.58 0.46
CA LYS A 58 -23.21 21.04 -0.56
C LYS A 58 -23.36 22.03 -1.71
N GLY A 59 -23.00 21.63 -2.93
CA GLY A 59 -22.87 22.50 -4.09
C GLY A 59 -21.46 23.10 -4.28
N GLY A 60 -21.14 23.48 -5.51
CA GLY A 60 -19.76 23.73 -5.95
C GLY A 60 -19.05 22.44 -6.38
N ARG A 61 -17.73 22.49 -6.56
CA ARG A 61 -16.91 21.33 -6.95
C ARG A 61 -15.45 21.46 -6.51
N GLY A 62 -14.75 20.34 -6.54
CA GLY A 62 -13.31 20.25 -6.31
C GLY A 62 -12.93 19.96 -4.86
N LEU A 63 -11.63 19.83 -4.64
CA LEU A 63 -11.01 19.51 -3.37
C LEU A 63 -9.93 20.53 -3.03
N ALA A 64 -9.86 21.00 -1.79
CA ALA A 64 -8.64 21.62 -1.26
C ALA A 64 -8.09 20.75 -0.12
N LEU A 65 -6.80 20.44 -0.21
CA LEU A 65 -6.07 19.70 0.80
C LEU A 65 -5.23 20.67 1.61
N TRP A 66 -5.33 20.56 2.93
CA TRP A 66 -4.65 21.41 3.89
C TRP A 66 -3.85 20.55 4.85
N ASP A 67 -2.64 21.01 5.15
CA ASP A 67 -1.92 20.55 6.33
C ASP A 67 -2.28 21.42 7.54
N THR A 68 -1.96 20.95 8.75
CA THR A 68 -2.12 21.77 9.95
C THR A 68 -0.91 21.70 10.86
N LYS A 69 -0.61 22.84 11.49
CA LYS A 69 0.38 22.93 12.56
C LYS A 69 -0.34 23.06 13.89
N ARG A 70 0.05 22.24 14.87
CA ARG A 70 -0.45 22.37 16.25
C ARG A 70 0.26 23.52 16.95
N GLU A 71 -0.53 24.42 17.52
CA GLU A 71 -0.09 25.61 18.25
C GLU A 71 -0.80 25.68 19.61
N ALA A 72 -0.38 26.60 20.48
CA ALA A 72 -0.90 26.70 21.85
C ALA A 72 -2.43 26.87 21.92
N GLY A 73 -3.04 27.52 20.90
CA GLY A 73 -4.48 27.77 20.81
C GLY A 73 -5.28 26.81 19.91
N GLY A 74 -4.66 25.80 19.30
CA GLY A 74 -5.36 24.89 18.39
C GLY A 74 -4.53 24.45 17.18
N PHE A 75 -5.15 24.48 16.00
CA PHE A 75 -4.54 24.08 14.74
C PHE A 75 -4.58 25.23 13.74
N THR A 76 -3.43 25.56 13.17
CA THR A 76 -3.30 26.58 12.12
C THR A 76 -3.17 25.88 10.76
N PRO A 77 -4.14 26.05 9.84
CA PRO A 77 -4.12 25.37 8.56
C PRO A 77 -3.17 26.04 7.56
N THR A 78 -2.54 25.25 6.71
CA THR A 78 -1.73 25.70 5.58
C THR A 78 -2.20 24.97 4.33
N LEU A 79 -2.59 25.72 3.29
CA LEU A 79 -3.04 25.12 2.03
C LEU A 79 -1.89 24.33 1.43
N TRP A 80 -2.16 23.06 1.11
CA TRP A 80 -1.18 22.20 0.48
C TRP A 80 -1.37 22.19 -1.04
N GLU A 81 -2.59 21.90 -1.51
CA GLU A 81 -2.90 21.77 -2.94
C GLU A 81 -4.40 21.93 -3.21
N GLU A 82 -4.75 22.39 -4.40
CA GLU A 82 -6.12 22.43 -4.89
C GLU A 82 -6.33 21.56 -6.13
N TYR A 83 -7.41 20.79 -6.11
CA TYR A 83 -7.83 19.93 -7.21
C TYR A 83 -9.24 20.37 -7.66
N PRO A 84 -9.34 21.36 -8.58
CA PRO A 84 -10.63 21.94 -8.97
C PRO A 84 -11.56 20.94 -9.65
N ASP A 85 -10.99 19.94 -10.31
CA ASP A 85 -11.70 18.91 -11.06
C ASP A 85 -11.65 17.53 -10.39
N TRP A 86 -11.37 17.45 -9.08
CA TRP A 86 -11.36 16.18 -8.33
C TRP A 86 -12.69 15.44 -8.49
N ARG A 87 -12.63 14.15 -8.83
CA ARG A 87 -13.78 13.27 -9.13
C ARG A 87 -13.90 12.08 -8.18
N GLY A 88 -13.12 12.07 -7.11
CA GLY A 88 -13.13 11.00 -6.11
C GLY A 88 -11.88 10.11 -6.13
N GLU A 89 -10.84 10.52 -6.85
CA GLU A 89 -9.52 9.90 -6.82
C GLU A 89 -8.94 9.87 -5.39
N MET A 90 -7.94 9.00 -5.15
CA MET A 90 -7.23 9.01 -3.86
C MET A 90 -6.65 10.39 -3.58
N ILE A 91 -6.75 10.82 -2.33
CA ILE A 91 -6.24 12.11 -1.86
C ILE A 91 -4.84 11.89 -1.29
N ARG A 92 -3.85 12.63 -1.79
CA ARG A 92 -2.43 12.45 -1.48
C ARG A 92 -1.74 13.80 -1.25
N PHE A 93 -0.72 13.80 -0.40
CA PHE A 93 0.16 14.95 -0.19
C PHE A 93 1.27 14.95 -1.24
N GLU A 94 0.93 15.37 -2.45
CA GLU A 94 1.87 15.44 -3.57
C GLU A 94 2.81 16.65 -3.45
N THR A 95 4.04 16.50 -3.94
CA THR A 95 5.00 17.58 -4.16
C THR A 95 5.56 17.51 -5.57
N GLU A 96 6.35 18.51 -5.98
CA GLU A 96 7.08 18.46 -7.24
C GLU A 96 8.02 17.24 -7.30
N GLU A 97 8.69 16.90 -6.19
CA GLU A 97 9.54 15.72 -6.07
C GLU A 97 8.76 14.43 -6.28
N THR A 98 7.60 14.27 -5.63
CA THR A 98 6.82 13.03 -5.79
C THR A 98 6.31 12.87 -7.22
N ARG A 99 5.88 13.97 -7.86
CA ARG A 99 5.43 13.97 -9.26
C ARG A 99 6.57 13.64 -10.21
N ARG A 100 7.74 14.25 -10.03
CA ARG A 100 8.96 13.96 -10.82
C ARG A 100 9.38 12.50 -10.66
N LEU A 101 9.32 11.96 -9.44
CA LEU A 101 9.67 10.57 -9.18
C LEU A 101 8.68 9.60 -9.83
N GLU A 102 7.36 9.81 -9.68
CA GLU A 102 6.33 9.01 -10.35
C GLU A 102 6.50 9.05 -11.88
N ALA A 103 6.84 10.20 -12.46
CA ALA A 103 7.07 10.36 -13.90
C ALA A 103 8.39 9.74 -14.41
N SER A 104 9.37 9.51 -13.52
CA SER A 104 10.70 9.01 -13.89
C SER A 104 10.75 7.50 -14.18
N GLY A 105 9.70 6.76 -13.83
CA GLY A 105 9.69 5.30 -13.90
C GLY A 105 8.36 4.74 -14.40
N ILE A 106 8.34 3.42 -14.59
CA ILE A 106 7.12 2.69 -14.92
C ILE A 106 6.44 2.30 -13.60
N PRO A 107 5.12 2.50 -13.44
CA PRO A 107 4.40 2.03 -12.25
C PRO A 107 4.59 0.52 -12.04
N LEU A 108 4.88 0.11 -10.81
CA LEU A 108 5.11 -1.30 -10.47
C LEU A 108 3.94 -2.21 -10.87
N GLY A 109 2.70 -1.71 -10.78
CA GLY A 109 1.49 -2.42 -11.21
C GLY A 109 1.39 -2.65 -12.72
N GLU A 110 2.12 -1.88 -13.54
CA GLU A 110 2.23 -2.15 -14.97
C GLU A 110 3.16 -3.32 -15.26
N LEU A 111 4.13 -3.57 -14.38
CA LEU A 111 5.22 -4.54 -14.55
C LEU A 111 4.90 -5.91 -13.94
N PHE A 112 4.08 -5.93 -12.90
CA PHE A 112 3.75 -7.14 -12.14
C PHE A 112 2.26 -7.39 -12.08
N HIS A 113 1.88 -8.67 -12.11
CA HIS A 113 0.65 -9.13 -11.49
C HIS A 113 0.85 -9.13 -9.98
N ILE A 114 0.10 -8.30 -9.27
CA ILE A 114 0.14 -8.25 -7.80
C ILE A 114 -0.98 -9.14 -7.27
N ARG A 115 -0.61 -10.07 -6.38
CA ARG A 115 -1.52 -11.00 -5.69
C ARG A 115 -1.34 -10.84 -4.19
N PHE A 116 -2.34 -11.30 -3.44
CA PHE A 116 -2.23 -11.40 -1.99
C PHE A 116 -2.10 -12.86 -1.58
N ALA A 117 -1.42 -13.11 -0.47
CA ALA A 117 -1.27 -14.44 0.10
C ALA A 117 -2.60 -15.17 0.38
N ALA A 118 -2.54 -16.50 0.44
CA ALA A 118 -3.67 -17.29 0.95
C ALA A 118 -3.99 -16.91 2.40
N ARG A 119 -5.28 -16.87 2.75
CA ARG A 119 -5.74 -16.41 4.05
C ARG A 119 -5.64 -17.52 5.09
N SER A 120 -5.56 -17.14 6.37
CA SER A 120 -5.49 -18.07 7.51
C SER A 120 -6.54 -19.20 7.49
N PRO A 121 -7.82 -18.96 7.14
CA PRO A 121 -8.81 -20.04 7.02
C PRO A 121 -8.47 -21.08 5.95
N GLU A 122 -7.89 -20.66 4.82
CA GLU A 122 -7.52 -21.55 3.72
C GLU A 122 -6.42 -22.53 4.17
N PHE A 123 -5.39 -22.02 4.86
CA PHE A 123 -4.36 -22.88 5.46
C PHE A 123 -4.95 -23.84 6.50
N LYS A 124 -5.79 -23.34 7.42
CA LYS A 124 -6.38 -24.18 8.48
C LYS A 124 -7.28 -25.29 7.94
N GLY A 125 -7.89 -25.10 6.77
CA GLY A 125 -8.71 -26.09 6.09
C GLY A 125 -7.92 -27.06 5.20
N HIS A 126 -6.63 -26.83 4.96
CA HIS A 126 -5.84 -27.64 4.05
C HIS A 126 -5.29 -28.91 4.72
N PRO A 127 -5.44 -30.11 4.13
CA PRO A 127 -5.10 -31.38 4.78
C PRO A 127 -3.59 -31.58 5.05
N ALA A 128 -2.74 -30.82 4.35
CA ALA A 128 -1.29 -30.88 4.54
C ALA A 128 -0.76 -30.01 5.68
N VAL A 129 -1.60 -29.13 6.24
CA VAL A 129 -1.16 -28.13 7.22
C VAL A 129 -1.21 -28.74 8.62
N GLN A 130 -0.12 -28.60 9.35
CA GLN A 130 0.08 -29.09 10.71
C GLN A 130 0.28 -27.92 11.67
N ARG A 131 -0.01 -28.13 12.97
CA ARG A 131 0.24 -27.14 14.03
C ARG A 131 1.60 -27.31 14.70
N GLU A 132 2.16 -28.50 14.61
CA GLU A 132 3.47 -28.84 15.15
C GLU A 132 4.48 -29.03 14.01
N THR A 133 5.76 -28.84 14.34
CA THR A 133 6.84 -29.07 13.38
C THR A 133 7.08 -30.56 13.21
N GLY A 134 7.75 -30.95 12.12
CA GLY A 134 8.08 -32.33 11.83
C GLY A 134 8.97 -32.45 10.60
N PRO A 135 9.52 -33.65 10.34
CA PRO A 135 10.37 -33.89 9.18
C PRO A 135 9.70 -33.47 7.87
N GLY A 136 10.40 -32.68 7.06
CA GLY A 136 9.91 -32.21 5.76
C GLY A 136 8.88 -31.07 5.81
N LEU A 137 8.55 -30.55 6.98
CA LEU A 137 7.66 -29.40 7.12
C LEU A 137 8.44 -28.10 7.22
N VAL A 138 7.92 -27.05 6.58
CA VAL A 138 8.43 -25.67 6.67
C VAL A 138 7.38 -24.76 7.31
N PRO A 139 7.78 -23.66 7.97
CA PRO A 139 6.81 -22.75 8.57
C PRO A 139 6.04 -22.01 7.48
N VAL A 140 4.74 -21.81 7.71
CA VAL A 140 3.95 -20.87 6.90
C VAL A 140 4.32 -19.46 7.34
N LEU A 141 4.89 -18.69 6.41
CA LEU A 141 5.46 -17.37 6.66
C LEU A 141 4.38 -16.29 6.81
N THR A 142 4.71 -15.24 7.54
CA THR A 142 3.87 -14.07 7.83
C THR A 142 4.64 -12.79 7.58
N GLY A 143 4.00 -11.63 7.78
CA GLY A 143 4.72 -10.37 7.69
C GLY A 143 5.87 -10.22 8.69
N LYS A 144 5.90 -10.98 9.79
CA LYS A 144 7.04 -10.98 10.73
C LYS A 144 8.30 -11.65 10.16
N ASN A 145 8.15 -12.51 9.16
CA ASN A 145 9.24 -13.20 8.48
C ASN A 145 9.91 -12.32 7.42
N LEU A 146 9.16 -11.39 6.83
CA LEU A 146 9.67 -10.48 5.80
C LEU A 146 10.54 -9.36 6.40
N ARG A 147 11.77 -9.23 5.90
CA ARG A 147 12.72 -8.18 6.27
C ARG A 147 13.12 -7.37 5.05
N SER A 148 13.79 -6.24 5.27
CA SER A 148 14.32 -5.42 4.17
C SER A 148 15.45 -6.21 3.48
N GLY A 149 15.18 -6.70 2.28
CA GLY A 149 16.13 -7.43 1.45
C GLY A 149 16.25 -8.94 1.72
N TRP A 150 15.63 -9.48 2.77
CA TRP A 150 15.75 -10.91 3.09
C TRP A 150 14.51 -11.47 3.81
N ILE A 151 14.43 -12.80 3.90
CA ILE A 151 13.32 -13.53 4.52
C ILE A 151 13.86 -14.47 5.61
N ASP A 152 13.25 -14.41 6.79
CA ASP A 152 13.46 -15.37 7.87
C ASP A 152 12.63 -16.63 7.62
N TYR A 153 13.28 -17.66 7.07
CA TYR A 153 12.66 -18.96 6.77
C TYR A 153 12.57 -19.89 7.99
N GLU A 154 13.24 -19.56 9.10
CA GLU A 154 13.42 -20.45 10.25
C GLU A 154 12.31 -20.23 11.29
N LYS A 155 12.02 -18.96 11.60
CA LYS A 155 11.14 -18.65 12.72
C LYS A 155 9.66 -18.80 12.35
N ASN A 156 8.96 -19.68 13.05
CA ASN A 156 7.51 -19.78 12.90
C ASN A 156 6.78 -18.68 13.69
N HIS A 157 6.02 -17.85 12.96
CA HIS A 157 5.16 -16.81 13.52
C HIS A 157 3.66 -17.04 13.30
N SER A 158 3.30 -18.04 12.48
CA SER A 158 1.91 -18.36 12.14
C SER A 158 1.30 -19.42 13.06
N GLY A 159 2.14 -20.25 13.69
CA GLY A 159 1.74 -21.49 14.37
C GLY A 159 1.35 -22.61 13.39
N LEU A 160 1.72 -22.47 12.10
CA LEU A 160 1.35 -23.41 11.04
C LEU A 160 2.60 -23.89 10.30
N TRP A 161 2.62 -25.17 9.97
CA TRP A 161 3.67 -25.85 9.24
C TRP A 161 3.06 -26.62 8.07
N MET A 162 3.75 -26.75 6.95
CA MET A 162 3.31 -27.62 5.85
C MET A 162 4.48 -28.08 4.98
N PRO A 163 4.34 -29.14 4.18
CA PRO A 163 5.33 -29.50 3.18
C PRO A 163 5.44 -28.39 2.14
N LYS A 164 6.67 -27.93 1.85
CA LYS A 164 6.92 -26.85 0.89
C LYS A 164 6.32 -27.14 -0.49
N GLU A 165 6.50 -28.37 -0.99
CA GLU A 165 6.01 -28.80 -2.32
C GLU A 165 4.48 -28.69 -2.48
N ARG A 166 3.74 -28.73 -1.36
CA ARG A 166 2.28 -28.62 -1.35
C ARG A 166 1.80 -27.18 -1.20
N ALA A 167 2.69 -26.20 -1.03
CA ALA A 167 2.32 -24.78 -0.96
C ALA A 167 1.56 -24.33 -2.22
N ARG A 168 1.95 -24.87 -3.39
CA ARG A 168 1.32 -24.59 -4.68
C ARG A 168 -0.17 -24.93 -4.76
N GLU A 169 -0.65 -25.82 -3.89
CA GLU A 169 -2.06 -26.22 -3.82
C GLU A 169 -2.94 -25.10 -3.26
N LEU A 170 -2.36 -24.19 -2.47
CA LEU A 170 -3.06 -22.99 -1.97
C LEU A 170 -2.97 -21.85 -2.97
N ARG A 171 -1.78 -21.58 -3.51
CA ARG A 171 -1.55 -20.63 -4.60
C ARG A 171 -0.45 -21.16 -5.50
N ASP A 172 -0.73 -21.26 -6.78
CA ASP A 172 0.19 -21.74 -7.82
C ASP A 172 1.56 -21.04 -7.76
N PHE A 173 1.58 -19.73 -7.55
CA PHE A 173 2.80 -18.93 -7.50
C PHE A 173 3.74 -19.23 -6.32
N TYR A 174 3.30 -20.00 -5.31
CA TYR A 174 4.21 -20.51 -4.28
C TYR A 174 5.16 -21.60 -4.80
N ALA A 175 5.00 -22.08 -6.03
CA ALA A 175 5.94 -23.02 -6.64
C ALA A 175 7.20 -22.34 -7.22
N THR A 176 7.18 -21.02 -7.41
CA THR A 176 8.22 -20.29 -8.17
C THR A 176 8.81 -19.16 -7.34
N PRO A 177 10.13 -18.94 -7.35
CA PRO A 177 10.73 -17.78 -6.70
C PRO A 177 10.16 -16.46 -7.23
N HIS A 178 9.88 -15.50 -6.34
CA HIS A 178 9.24 -14.25 -6.71
C HIS A 178 9.48 -13.13 -5.68
N LEU A 179 9.10 -11.91 -6.05
CA LEU A 179 9.18 -10.73 -5.19
C LEU A 179 8.02 -10.70 -4.19
N VAL A 180 8.34 -10.49 -2.91
CA VAL A 180 7.36 -10.31 -1.82
C VAL A 180 7.47 -8.90 -1.26
N VAL A 181 6.33 -8.22 -1.08
CA VAL A 181 6.26 -6.86 -0.53
C VAL A 181 5.29 -6.79 0.65
N GLY A 182 5.75 -6.18 1.74
CA GLY A 182 5.00 -6.09 2.98
C GLY A 182 3.77 -5.20 2.90
N HIS A 183 2.65 -5.68 3.43
CA HIS A 183 1.39 -4.97 3.55
C HIS A 183 1.23 -4.32 4.93
N THR A 184 1.44 -5.07 6.02
CA THR A 184 1.21 -4.61 7.41
C THR A 184 2.47 -4.15 8.12
N LYS A 185 3.21 -3.21 7.50
CA LYS A 185 4.47 -2.65 8.05
C LYS A 185 4.41 -1.12 8.21
N GLY A 186 3.20 -0.56 8.32
CA GLY A 186 2.97 0.88 8.24
C GLY A 186 3.04 1.39 6.80
N THR A 187 3.08 2.71 6.63
CA THR A 187 3.33 3.37 5.34
C THR A 187 4.81 3.24 4.95
N ARG A 188 5.24 2.02 4.64
CA ARG A 188 6.63 1.68 4.31
C ARG A 188 6.65 0.61 3.24
N VAL A 189 7.68 0.66 2.40
CA VAL A 189 7.94 -0.39 1.41
C VAL A 189 9.01 -1.30 1.97
N VAL A 190 8.66 -2.56 2.21
CA VAL A 190 9.63 -3.58 2.62
C VAL A 190 9.52 -4.74 1.66
N ALA A 191 10.59 -4.98 0.92
CA ALA A 191 10.62 -5.96 -0.16
C ALA A 191 11.74 -6.99 0.06
N ALA A 192 11.51 -8.21 -0.37
CA ALA A 192 12.54 -9.24 -0.46
C ALA A 192 12.21 -10.20 -1.60
N TRP A 193 13.23 -10.87 -2.13
CA TRP A 193 13.05 -11.94 -3.10
C TRP A 193 12.94 -13.27 -2.35
N ASP A 194 11.81 -13.96 -2.48
CA ASP A 194 11.64 -15.31 -1.96
C ASP A 194 12.29 -16.32 -2.92
N GLU A 195 13.59 -16.50 -2.75
CA GLU A 195 14.39 -17.48 -3.50
C GLU A 195 13.92 -18.92 -3.28
N ARG A 196 13.30 -19.19 -2.13
CA ARG A 196 12.94 -20.55 -1.73
C ARG A 196 11.49 -20.89 -2.01
N ALA A 197 10.66 -19.95 -2.46
CA ALA A 197 9.24 -20.13 -2.76
C ALA A 197 8.50 -20.84 -1.60
N TYR A 198 8.46 -20.18 -0.44
CA TYR A 198 7.82 -20.72 0.77
C TYR A 198 6.30 -20.46 0.78
N PRO A 199 5.52 -21.18 1.60
CA PRO A 199 4.11 -20.85 1.83
C PRO A 199 3.98 -19.57 2.67
N TRP A 200 3.12 -18.63 2.24
CA TRP A 200 2.86 -17.38 2.95
C TRP A 200 1.39 -17.21 3.34
N ARG A 201 1.13 -16.63 4.50
CA ARG A 201 -0.22 -16.31 5.00
C ARG A 201 -0.60 -14.83 4.88
N GLU A 202 0.40 -13.98 4.63
CA GLU A 202 0.30 -12.51 4.60
C GLU A 202 1.19 -11.97 3.47
N GLU A 203 1.09 -10.66 3.22
CA GLU A 203 1.89 -9.89 2.25
C GLU A 203 1.47 -10.00 0.77
N PHE A 204 2.03 -9.11 -0.06
CA PHE A 204 1.83 -9.08 -1.50
C PHE A 204 2.88 -9.94 -2.20
N HIS A 205 2.45 -10.66 -3.23
CA HIS A 205 3.28 -11.50 -4.10
C HIS A 205 3.23 -10.94 -5.52
N LEU A 206 4.40 -10.62 -6.08
CA LEU A 206 4.53 -9.92 -7.34
C LEU A 206 5.12 -10.86 -8.39
N LEU A 207 4.33 -11.13 -9.42
CA LEU A 207 4.69 -12.02 -10.53
C LEU A 207 4.93 -11.18 -11.77
N PRO A 208 6.10 -11.28 -12.43
CA PRO A 208 6.39 -10.47 -13.62
C PRO A 208 5.35 -10.73 -14.71
N LYS A 209 4.88 -9.69 -15.39
CA LYS A 209 4.03 -9.88 -16.58
C LYS A 209 4.85 -10.43 -17.76
N GLU A 210 4.18 -10.83 -18.83
CA GLU A 210 4.86 -11.35 -20.02
C GLU A 210 5.85 -10.34 -20.62
N GLY A 211 7.04 -10.82 -21.03
CA GLY A 211 8.09 -10.01 -21.66
C GLY A 211 8.90 -9.12 -20.70
N VAL A 212 8.56 -9.13 -19.43
CA VAL A 212 9.17 -8.31 -18.37
C VAL A 212 10.47 -8.98 -17.88
N LYS A 213 11.63 -8.38 -18.18
CA LYS A 213 12.96 -8.86 -17.73
C LYS A 213 13.44 -8.11 -16.50
N LEU A 214 13.79 -8.82 -15.43
CA LEU A 214 14.13 -8.23 -14.13
C LEU A 214 15.59 -8.40 -13.75
N ASP A 215 16.10 -7.41 -13.00
CA ASP A 215 17.18 -7.63 -12.03
C ASP A 215 16.54 -7.63 -10.61
N PRO A 216 16.29 -8.82 -10.03
CA PRO A 216 15.66 -8.93 -8.72
C PRO A 216 16.40 -8.20 -7.60
N LEU A 217 17.75 -8.25 -7.60
CA LEU A 217 18.56 -7.68 -6.52
C LEU A 217 18.52 -6.14 -6.57
N SER A 218 18.68 -5.57 -7.77
CA SER A 218 18.58 -4.13 -7.95
C SER A 218 17.18 -3.60 -7.62
N LEU A 219 16.13 -4.33 -8.04
CA LEU A 219 14.74 -3.95 -7.72
C LEU A 219 14.47 -3.98 -6.21
N VAL A 220 14.90 -5.04 -5.52
CA VAL A 220 14.75 -5.16 -4.06
C VAL A 220 15.49 -4.03 -3.35
N LYS A 221 16.71 -3.69 -3.78
CA LYS A 221 17.47 -2.56 -3.24
C LYS A 221 16.75 -1.23 -3.45
N TRP A 222 16.20 -1.01 -4.65
CA TRP A 222 15.43 0.19 -4.99
C TRP A 222 14.18 0.33 -4.11
N LEU A 223 13.36 -0.71 -4.01
CA LEU A 223 12.12 -0.68 -3.22
C LEU A 223 12.36 -0.44 -1.73
N ASN A 224 13.50 -0.90 -1.20
CA ASN A 224 13.88 -0.68 0.19
C ASN A 224 14.69 0.62 0.42
N SER A 225 14.93 1.41 -0.62
CA SER A 225 15.74 2.64 -0.53
C SER A 225 15.07 3.73 0.29
N GLU A 226 15.88 4.63 0.85
CA GLU A 226 15.39 5.81 1.58
C GLU A 226 14.55 6.73 0.69
N GLU A 227 14.87 6.82 -0.61
CA GLU A 227 14.12 7.61 -1.59
C GLU A 227 12.67 7.10 -1.70
N ILE A 228 12.48 5.78 -1.84
CA ILE A 228 11.15 5.17 -1.85
C ILE A 228 10.45 5.30 -0.49
N GLN A 229 11.16 5.15 0.63
CA GLN A 229 10.55 5.36 1.95
C GLN A 229 10.08 6.81 2.14
N GLY A 230 10.87 7.79 1.69
CA GLY A 230 10.52 9.21 1.70
C GLY A 230 9.31 9.48 0.83
N HIS A 231 9.28 8.90 -0.38
CA HIS A 231 8.19 9.06 -1.33
C HIS A 231 6.83 8.63 -0.77
N VAL A 232 6.72 7.40 -0.25
CA VAL A 232 5.44 6.91 0.31
C VAL A 232 5.04 7.65 1.57
N ARG A 233 6.00 8.07 2.39
CA ARG A 233 5.75 8.84 3.62
C ARG A 233 5.21 10.23 3.30
N THR A 234 5.76 10.89 2.28
CA THR A 234 5.26 12.19 1.81
C THR A 234 3.83 12.05 1.31
N LEU A 235 3.57 11.12 0.38
CA LEU A 235 2.25 10.98 -0.24
C LEU A 235 1.13 10.58 0.72
N TYR A 236 1.40 9.63 1.62
CA TYR A 236 0.35 8.92 2.38
C TYR A 236 0.47 9.08 3.90
N ARG A 237 1.55 9.70 4.38
CA ARG A 237 1.80 9.97 5.81
C ARG A 237 1.50 8.74 6.67
N GLU A 238 0.62 8.88 7.65
CA GLU A 238 0.16 7.79 8.53
C GLU A 238 -1.34 7.55 8.37
N PHE A 239 -1.88 7.65 7.16
CA PHE A 239 -3.32 7.51 6.93
C PHE A 239 -3.87 6.14 7.33
N VAL A 240 -3.08 5.10 7.05
CA VAL A 240 -3.38 3.70 7.33
C VAL A 240 -2.11 3.01 7.80
N PRO A 241 -2.20 1.97 8.65
CA PRO A 241 -1.01 1.23 9.11
C PRO A 241 -0.49 0.24 8.06
N HIS A 242 -0.66 0.54 6.77
CA HIS A 242 -0.42 -0.37 5.65
C HIS A 242 0.23 0.32 4.46
N LEU A 243 0.99 -0.44 3.68
CA LEU A 243 1.14 -0.17 2.25
C LEU A 243 -0.04 -0.87 1.55
N THR A 244 -0.95 -0.12 0.93
CA THR A 244 -2.11 -0.73 0.25
C THR A 244 -1.75 -1.15 -1.16
N LEU A 245 -2.60 -1.99 -1.79
CA LEU A 245 -2.43 -2.37 -3.19
C LEU A 245 -2.34 -1.13 -4.11
N ARG A 246 -3.23 -0.16 -3.91
CA ARG A 246 -3.25 1.09 -4.70
C ARG A 246 -2.01 1.95 -4.53
N MET A 247 -1.38 1.92 -3.35
CA MET A 247 -0.09 2.59 -3.12
C MET A 247 1.04 1.82 -3.83
N LEU A 248 1.04 0.49 -3.70
CA LEU A 248 2.07 -0.38 -4.28
C LEU A 248 2.08 -0.34 -5.81
N GLU A 249 0.90 -0.37 -6.45
CA GLU A 249 0.74 -0.31 -7.91
C GLU A 249 1.42 0.91 -8.53
N ARG A 250 1.50 2.02 -7.80
CA ARG A 250 1.99 3.31 -8.28
C ARG A 250 3.48 3.55 -8.02
N LEU A 251 4.16 2.67 -7.28
CA LEU A 251 5.58 2.86 -7.02
C LEU A 251 6.36 2.89 -8.35
N PRO A 252 7.14 3.95 -8.61
CA PRO A 252 7.87 4.06 -9.87
C PRO A 252 9.09 3.13 -9.84
N VAL A 253 9.29 2.39 -10.93
CA VAL A 253 10.49 1.59 -11.16
C VAL A 253 11.25 2.17 -12.35
N ARG A 254 12.46 2.68 -12.08
CA ARG A 254 13.36 3.18 -13.13
C ARG A 254 13.91 2.02 -13.96
N ARG A 255 14.23 2.27 -15.24
CA ARG A 255 14.75 1.24 -16.16
C ARG A 255 15.99 0.54 -15.61
N GLU A 256 16.88 1.28 -14.97
CA GLU A 256 18.12 0.81 -14.32
C GLU A 256 17.89 -0.20 -13.17
N HIS A 257 16.69 -0.25 -12.60
CA HIS A 257 16.33 -1.16 -11.50
C HIS A 257 15.25 -2.16 -11.88
N GLY A 258 14.74 -2.04 -13.11
CA GLY A 258 13.49 -2.63 -13.52
C GLY A 258 13.64 -3.55 -14.69
N PHE A 259 13.85 -3.00 -15.90
CA PHE A 259 13.59 -3.74 -17.13
C PHE A 259 14.30 -3.19 -18.37
N GLN A 260 14.70 -4.09 -19.27
CA GLN A 260 14.83 -3.81 -20.70
C GLN A 260 13.54 -4.28 -21.38
N THR A 261 12.70 -3.36 -21.85
CA THR A 261 11.67 -3.72 -22.83
C THR A 261 12.33 -3.79 -24.20
N SER A 262 12.11 -4.87 -24.95
CA SER A 262 12.42 -4.86 -26.38
C SER A 262 11.65 -3.70 -27.03
N PRO A 263 12.20 -3.02 -28.05
CA PRO A 263 11.45 -2.01 -28.78
C PRO A 263 10.15 -2.67 -29.28
N LYS A 264 9.01 -2.01 -29.12
CA LYS A 264 7.82 -2.37 -29.90
C LYS A 264 8.26 -2.28 -31.36
N SER A 265 8.18 -3.40 -32.08
CA SER A 265 8.29 -3.41 -33.54
C SER A 265 7.33 -2.36 -34.07
N ALA A 266 7.88 -1.39 -34.81
CA ALA A 266 7.14 -0.38 -35.55
C ALA A 266 6.31 -1.03 -36.67
#